data_AF-A0A971V8X3-F1
#
_entry.id   AF-A0A971V8X3-F1
#
_cell.length_a   1.000
_cell.length_b   1.000
_cell.length_c   1.000
_cell.angle_alpha   90.00
_cell.angle_beta   90.00
_cell.angle_gamma   90.00
#
_symmetry.space_group_name_H-M   'P 1'
#
loop_
_entity.id
_entity.type
_entity.pdbx_description
1 polymer ?
#
loop_
_entity_poly.entity_id
_entity_poly.type
_entity_poly.pdbx_seq_one_letter_code
_entity_poly.pdbx_strand_id
1 'polypeptide(L)'
;MSQPAQRLEWFTRARFGMFIHWGLYAIPARGEWVRSHEKLSIEDYQPFFEEFNPVNYNPGEWAALAKKAGMKYAVMTTKHHDGFCLFDSKLTDYKATNTPAGRDLIKEYVEAFRDEGLKVGFYYSLLDWHHPDYPAYGDRHHPMRENEAWKNKKHDFSKYLEYMHGQVRELLTNYGKIDIIWYDFSYDNMSGETWKATELVKMTRSLQPDIIVDNRLGGNIRSVNPEIYAGDFACPEQIIPPEGVVNEAGEPIPWEACITMNNHWGYAAADKDFKSPKQLIRALVECVSKGGNLLLNVAPNAKGEIPQESVDILLCIGEWMSKNGDSIYNCDNAGLPKPEWGRYTRNGNKLYAHILERGIGPIALQGLKAKVKKARLLADGSEVNIDKPWNAEHYGDALFINFPTSKLPDEIDTVVELELE
;
A
#
# COMPACT_ATOMS: atom_id res chain seq x y z
N MET A 1 2.80 25.32 -8.06
CA MET A 1 2.98 23.89 -7.75
C MET A 1 3.48 23.82 -6.31
N SER A 2 2.87 22.99 -5.47
CA SER A 2 3.40 22.70 -4.13
C SER A 2 4.77 22.03 -4.28
N GLN A 3 5.68 22.30 -3.35
CA GLN A 3 7.01 21.66 -3.37
C GLN A 3 6.86 20.15 -3.07
N PRO A 4 7.73 19.28 -3.61
CA PRO A 4 7.69 17.83 -3.35
C PRO A 4 7.53 17.43 -1.88
N ALA A 5 8.22 18.13 -0.98
CA ALA A 5 8.11 17.88 0.46
C ALA A 5 6.72 18.18 1.03
N GLN A 6 6.00 19.18 0.50
CA GLN A 6 4.68 19.58 0.99
C GLN A 6 3.58 18.58 0.60
N ARG A 7 3.64 18.01 -0.62
CA ARG A 7 2.65 17.02 -1.08
C ARG A 7 2.76 15.67 -0.34
N LEU A 8 3.95 15.31 0.11
CA LEU A 8 4.21 14.05 0.82
C LEU A 8 3.98 14.12 2.33
N GLU A 9 3.78 15.31 2.90
CA GLU A 9 3.63 15.50 4.35
C GLU A 9 2.46 14.69 4.94
N TRP A 10 1.31 14.66 4.26
CA TRP A 10 0.18 13.88 4.74
C TRP A 10 0.46 12.37 4.66
N PHE A 11 1.19 11.94 3.62
CA PHE A 11 1.48 10.55 3.33
C PHE A 11 2.43 9.95 4.36
N THR A 12 3.53 10.66 4.66
CA THR A 12 4.49 10.24 5.69
C THR A 12 3.91 10.33 7.10
N ARG A 13 2.84 11.10 7.32
CA ARG A 13 2.11 11.10 8.61
C ARG A 13 1.06 10.01 8.72
N ALA A 14 0.46 9.63 7.60
CA ALA A 14 -0.62 8.65 7.51
C ALA A 14 -0.16 7.23 7.84
N ARG A 15 1.01 6.83 7.32
CA ARG A 15 1.71 5.55 7.51
C ARG A 15 0.98 4.26 7.08
N PHE A 16 -0.34 4.20 7.15
CA PHE A 16 -1.10 2.97 6.93
C PHE A 16 -2.28 3.17 5.97
N GLY A 17 -2.33 2.37 4.91
CA GLY A 17 -3.36 2.42 3.87
C GLY A 17 -3.90 1.06 3.47
N MET A 18 -5.04 1.08 2.78
CA MET A 18 -5.71 -0.10 2.19
C MET A 18 -5.41 -0.20 0.70
N PHE A 19 -4.89 -1.34 0.23
CA PHE A 19 -4.93 -1.68 -1.19
C PHE A 19 -6.20 -2.49 -1.48
N ILE A 20 -6.85 -2.25 -2.62
CA ILE A 20 -8.02 -2.99 -3.07
C ILE A 20 -7.78 -3.46 -4.50
N HIS A 21 -7.57 -4.76 -4.67
CA HIS A 21 -7.53 -5.40 -5.98
C HIS A 21 -8.86 -6.09 -6.26
N TRP A 22 -9.63 -5.49 -7.17
CA TRP A 22 -10.90 -6.03 -7.60
C TRP A 22 -11.16 -5.81 -9.09
N GLY A 23 -11.86 -6.76 -9.70
CA GLY A 23 -12.16 -6.79 -11.12
C GLY A 23 -12.70 -8.16 -11.54
N LEU A 24 -12.75 -8.41 -12.85
CA LEU A 24 -13.29 -9.66 -13.40
C LEU A 24 -12.60 -10.90 -12.86
N TYR A 25 -11.29 -10.81 -12.57
CA TYR A 25 -10.49 -11.90 -12.01
C TYR A 25 -10.97 -12.42 -10.65
N ALA A 26 -11.86 -11.70 -9.96
CA ALA A 26 -12.50 -12.17 -8.74
C ALA A 26 -13.49 -13.32 -8.98
N ILE A 27 -13.96 -13.52 -10.23
CA ILE A 27 -14.84 -14.63 -10.60
C ILE A 27 -14.06 -15.95 -10.81
N PRO A 28 -13.01 -16.03 -11.66
CA PRO A 28 -12.17 -17.23 -11.73
C PRO A 28 -11.42 -17.49 -10.42
N ALA A 29 -11.26 -16.47 -9.57
CA ALA A 29 -10.89 -16.55 -8.17
C ALA A 29 -9.60 -17.33 -7.90
N ARG A 30 -8.55 -17.02 -8.67
CA ARG A 30 -7.20 -17.63 -8.57
C ARG A 30 -6.10 -16.66 -9.00
N GLY A 31 -6.27 -15.39 -8.63
CA GLY A 31 -5.33 -14.31 -8.91
C GLY A 31 -5.61 -13.54 -10.19
N GLU A 32 -5.23 -12.27 -10.17
CA GLU A 32 -5.40 -11.26 -11.22
C GLU A 32 -4.55 -11.51 -12.47
N TRP A 33 -3.52 -12.34 -12.36
CA TRP A 33 -2.66 -12.76 -13.47
C TRP A 33 -3.20 -13.97 -14.27
N VAL A 34 -4.40 -14.47 -13.95
CA VAL A 34 -4.96 -15.70 -14.54
C VAL A 34 -4.91 -15.71 -16.07
N ARG A 35 -5.22 -14.60 -16.75
CA ARG A 35 -5.12 -14.51 -18.22
C ARG A 35 -3.71 -14.77 -18.72
N SER A 36 -2.70 -14.23 -18.05
CA SER A 36 -1.30 -14.41 -18.43
C SER A 36 -0.79 -15.82 -18.15
N HIS A 37 -1.08 -16.36 -16.97
CA HIS A 37 -0.61 -17.68 -16.54
C HIS A 37 -1.29 -18.82 -17.31
N GLU A 38 -2.59 -18.72 -17.53
CA GLU A 38 -3.38 -19.74 -18.24
C GLU A 38 -3.51 -19.46 -19.74
N LYS A 39 -2.91 -18.36 -20.24
CA LYS A 39 -2.94 -17.92 -21.65
C LYS A 39 -4.36 -17.79 -22.22
N LEU A 40 -5.28 -17.27 -21.41
CA LEU A 40 -6.68 -17.06 -21.80
C LEU A 40 -6.79 -15.95 -22.86
N SER A 41 -7.48 -16.24 -23.95
CA SER A 41 -7.85 -15.25 -24.97
C SER A 41 -8.86 -14.23 -24.41
N ILE A 42 -9.22 -13.23 -25.22
CA ILE A 42 -10.30 -12.30 -24.84
C ILE A 42 -11.62 -13.08 -24.81
N GLU A 43 -11.82 -13.97 -25.77
CA GLU A 43 -13.01 -14.81 -25.90
C GLU A 43 -13.17 -15.79 -24.74
N ASP A 44 -12.08 -16.37 -24.24
CA ASP A 44 -12.10 -17.25 -23.06
C ASP A 44 -12.48 -16.49 -21.77
N TYR A 45 -12.18 -15.19 -21.72
CA TYR A 45 -12.38 -14.34 -20.55
C TYR A 45 -13.70 -13.56 -20.59
N GLN A 46 -14.31 -13.42 -21.76
CA GLN A 46 -15.57 -12.72 -22.00
C GLN A 46 -16.73 -13.20 -21.11
N PRO A 47 -16.90 -14.51 -20.79
CA PRO A 47 -17.95 -14.94 -19.87
C PRO A 47 -17.89 -14.24 -18.50
N PHE A 48 -16.69 -13.95 -17.99
CA PHE A 48 -16.54 -13.24 -16.72
C PHE A 48 -17.06 -11.80 -16.80
N PHE A 49 -16.89 -11.13 -17.96
CA PHE A 49 -17.47 -9.81 -18.21
C PHE A 49 -19.00 -9.87 -18.24
N GLU A 50 -19.56 -10.87 -18.92
CA GLU A 50 -21.01 -11.05 -19.09
C GLU A 50 -21.73 -11.43 -17.80
N GLU A 51 -21.05 -12.05 -16.85
CA GLU A 51 -21.62 -12.44 -15.55
C GLU A 51 -21.27 -11.51 -14.39
N PHE A 52 -20.42 -10.50 -14.59
CA PHE A 52 -19.97 -9.62 -13.53
C PHE A 52 -21.12 -8.76 -12.98
N ASN A 53 -21.67 -9.22 -11.85
CA ASN A 53 -22.77 -8.60 -11.14
C ASN A 53 -22.51 -8.63 -9.62
N PRO A 54 -21.80 -7.63 -9.07
CA PRO A 54 -21.42 -7.63 -7.67
C PRO A 54 -22.57 -7.16 -6.77
N VAL A 55 -23.51 -8.07 -6.54
CA VAL A 55 -24.80 -7.82 -5.86
C VAL A 55 -24.67 -7.30 -4.43
N ASN A 56 -23.53 -7.52 -3.77
CA ASN A 56 -23.25 -7.11 -2.40
C ASN A 56 -22.16 -6.02 -2.34
N TYR A 57 -21.81 -5.39 -3.47
CA TYR A 57 -20.86 -4.29 -3.47
C TYR A 57 -21.41 -3.06 -2.74
N ASN A 58 -20.84 -2.83 -1.56
CA ASN A 58 -21.09 -1.68 -0.71
C ASN A 58 -19.75 -1.04 -0.28
N PRO A 59 -19.25 -0.04 -1.00
CA PRO A 59 -17.98 0.60 -0.66
C PRO A 59 -18.04 1.39 0.66
N GLY A 60 -19.23 1.71 1.17
CA GLY A 60 -19.40 2.28 2.51
C GLY A 60 -18.95 1.33 3.61
N GLU A 61 -19.24 0.02 3.47
CA GLU A 61 -18.75 -1.00 4.40
C GLU A 61 -17.22 -1.16 4.31
N TRP A 62 -16.67 -1.07 3.10
CA TRP A 62 -15.21 -1.13 2.90
C TRP A 62 -14.51 0.07 3.54
N ALA A 63 -15.04 1.28 3.34
CA ALA A 63 -14.51 2.51 3.91
C ALA A 63 -14.59 2.51 5.44
N ALA A 64 -15.73 2.10 6.00
CA ALA A 64 -15.93 1.97 7.44
C ALA A 64 -14.95 0.97 8.06
N LEU A 65 -14.73 -0.18 7.40
CA LEU A 65 -13.75 -1.18 7.82
C LEU A 65 -12.32 -0.61 7.79
N ALA A 66 -11.92 0.06 6.70
CA ALA A 66 -10.60 0.68 6.56
C ALA A 66 -10.34 1.69 7.69
N LYS A 67 -11.32 2.57 7.97
CA LYS A 67 -11.24 3.54 9.05
C LYS A 67 -11.16 2.87 10.41
N LYS A 68 -11.98 1.84 10.66
CA LYS A 68 -11.96 1.08 11.92
C LYS A 68 -10.62 0.36 12.14
N ALA A 69 -9.97 -0.10 11.07
CA ALA A 69 -8.63 -0.68 11.11
C ALA A 69 -7.51 0.36 11.38
N GLY A 70 -7.84 1.66 11.35
CA GLY A 70 -6.86 2.74 11.53
C GLY A 70 -6.14 3.15 10.24
N MET A 71 -6.61 2.72 9.06
CA MET A 71 -6.05 3.19 7.80
C MET A 71 -6.45 4.65 7.54
N LYS A 72 -5.62 5.37 6.80
CA LYS A 72 -5.81 6.82 6.50
C LYS A 72 -6.02 7.13 5.02
N TYR A 73 -5.78 6.14 4.17
CA TYR A 73 -5.94 6.24 2.74
C TYR A 73 -6.21 4.87 2.14
N ALA A 74 -6.67 4.86 0.88
CA ALA A 74 -6.83 3.64 0.12
C ALA A 74 -6.38 3.83 -1.33
N VAL A 75 -5.99 2.74 -1.97
CA VAL A 75 -5.66 2.67 -3.40
C VAL A 75 -6.46 1.53 -4.00
N MET A 76 -7.32 1.83 -4.98
CA MET A 76 -8.16 0.82 -5.64
C MET A 76 -7.81 0.67 -7.12
N THR A 77 -7.84 -0.57 -7.62
CA THR A 77 -7.66 -0.88 -9.04
C THR A 77 -8.77 -0.26 -9.88
N THR A 78 -8.46 0.83 -10.59
CA THR A 78 -9.35 1.42 -11.60
C THR A 78 -9.37 0.59 -12.89
N LYS A 79 -8.19 0.07 -13.24
CA LYS A 79 -7.94 -0.86 -14.34
C LYS A 79 -6.73 -1.71 -13.98
N HIS A 80 -6.83 -3.04 -14.09
CA HIS A 80 -5.69 -3.96 -13.93
C HIS A 80 -5.14 -4.39 -15.30
N HIS A 81 -4.13 -5.27 -15.32
CA HIS A 81 -3.50 -5.75 -16.55
C HIS A 81 -4.46 -6.38 -17.56
N ASP A 82 -5.60 -6.94 -17.11
CA ASP A 82 -6.58 -7.53 -18.01
C ASP A 82 -7.33 -6.49 -18.88
N GLY A 83 -7.15 -5.19 -18.60
CA GLY A 83 -7.71 -4.06 -19.34
C GLY A 83 -9.12 -3.64 -18.91
N PHE A 84 -9.75 -4.38 -17.99
CA PHE A 84 -11.12 -4.09 -17.57
C PHE A 84 -11.18 -2.84 -16.69
N CYS A 85 -11.99 -1.86 -17.11
CA CYS A 85 -12.13 -0.60 -16.39
C CYS A 85 -13.31 -0.66 -15.40
N LEU A 86 -13.04 -0.48 -14.11
CA LEU A 86 -14.09 -0.39 -13.08
C LEU A 86 -14.83 0.97 -13.08
N PHE A 87 -14.36 1.90 -13.91
CA PHE A 87 -14.86 3.27 -14.04
C PHE A 87 -15.50 3.50 -15.42
N ASP A 88 -16.36 4.51 -15.54
CA ASP A 88 -17.11 4.78 -16.78
C ASP A 88 -16.29 5.53 -17.84
N SER A 89 -15.22 4.90 -18.32
CA SER A 89 -14.37 5.41 -19.42
C SER A 89 -15.18 5.67 -20.69
N LYS A 90 -14.97 6.81 -21.36
CA LYS A 90 -15.54 7.06 -22.70
C LYS A 90 -14.70 6.47 -23.83
N LEU A 91 -13.55 5.88 -23.49
CA LEU A 91 -12.53 5.44 -24.44
C LEU A 91 -12.57 3.92 -24.70
N THR A 92 -13.41 3.16 -23.98
CA THR A 92 -13.58 1.71 -24.16
C THR A 92 -14.97 1.27 -23.77
N ASP A 93 -15.44 0.19 -24.40
CA ASP A 93 -16.64 -0.53 -23.99
C ASP A 93 -16.33 -1.65 -22.97
N TYR A 94 -15.07 -1.97 -22.74
CA TYR A 94 -14.62 -3.00 -21.79
C TYR A 94 -14.54 -2.43 -20.35
N LYS A 95 -15.71 -2.09 -19.82
CA LYS A 95 -15.88 -1.38 -18.54
C LYS A 95 -17.10 -1.87 -17.75
N ALA A 96 -17.11 -1.61 -16.45
CA ALA A 96 -18.14 -2.07 -15.53
C ALA A 96 -19.57 -1.60 -15.87
N THR A 97 -19.72 -0.40 -16.42
CA THR A 97 -21.04 0.14 -16.84
C THR A 97 -21.67 -0.65 -18.00
N ASN A 98 -20.89 -1.45 -18.72
CA ASN A 98 -21.35 -2.34 -19.80
C ASN A 98 -21.49 -3.81 -19.35
N THR A 99 -21.27 -4.11 -18.07
CA THR A 99 -21.55 -5.43 -17.47
C THR A 99 -22.93 -5.42 -16.80
N PRO A 100 -23.48 -6.56 -16.34
CA PRO A 100 -24.69 -6.55 -15.53
C PRO A 100 -24.63 -5.69 -14.26
N ALA A 101 -23.43 -5.36 -13.76
CA ALA A 101 -23.25 -4.38 -12.68
C ALA A 101 -23.88 -3.01 -13.04
N GLY A 102 -23.73 -2.56 -14.29
CA GLY A 102 -24.35 -1.34 -14.82
C GLY A 102 -23.98 -0.05 -14.06
N ARG A 103 -22.83 -0.04 -13.37
CA ARG A 103 -22.45 1.00 -12.39
C ARG A 103 -21.01 1.45 -12.59
N ASP A 104 -20.76 2.71 -12.22
CA ASP A 104 -19.42 3.25 -12.08
C ASP A 104 -18.90 2.95 -10.68
N LEU A 105 -18.19 1.83 -10.55
CA LEU A 105 -17.76 1.30 -9.25
C LEU A 105 -16.66 2.17 -8.63
N ILE A 106 -15.85 2.83 -9.45
CA ILE A 106 -14.82 3.75 -8.95
C ILE A 106 -15.44 5.02 -8.38
N LYS A 107 -16.49 5.56 -9.00
CA LYS A 107 -17.21 6.72 -8.43
C LYS A 107 -17.73 6.43 -7.02
N GLU A 108 -18.34 5.27 -6.82
CA GLU A 108 -18.90 4.88 -5.52
C GLU A 108 -17.82 4.64 -4.46
N TYR A 109 -16.70 4.02 -4.85
CA TYR A 109 -15.50 3.92 -4.00
C TYR A 109 -15.01 5.30 -3.56
N VAL A 110 -14.87 6.23 -4.50
CA VAL A 110 -14.38 7.58 -4.22
C VAL A 110 -15.29 8.33 -3.25
N GLU A 111 -16.61 8.26 -3.45
CA GLU A 111 -17.59 8.89 -2.58
C GLU A 111 -17.52 8.31 -1.16
N ALA A 112 -17.61 6.97 -1.03
CA ALA A 112 -17.61 6.31 0.27
C ALA A 112 -16.33 6.53 1.09
N PHE A 113 -15.15 6.41 0.47
CA PHE A 113 -13.87 6.59 1.19
C PHE A 113 -13.66 8.06 1.59
N ARG A 114 -14.10 9.00 0.75
CA ARG A 114 -14.00 10.42 1.06
C ARG A 114 -14.96 10.83 2.19
N ASP A 115 -16.17 10.28 2.22
CA ASP A 115 -17.15 10.53 3.30
C ASP A 115 -16.63 10.06 4.66
N GLU A 116 -15.83 9.00 4.69
CA GLU A 116 -15.17 8.53 5.91
C GLU A 116 -13.90 9.34 6.29
N GLY A 117 -13.49 10.29 5.45
CA GLY A 117 -12.33 11.16 5.64
C GLY A 117 -11.00 10.54 5.20
N LEU A 118 -11.03 9.43 4.45
CA LEU A 118 -9.85 8.77 3.92
C LEU A 118 -9.34 9.47 2.66
N LYS A 119 -8.02 9.50 2.47
CA LYS A 119 -7.42 9.95 1.20
C LYS A 119 -7.67 8.90 0.12
N VAL A 120 -7.94 9.35 -1.10
CA VAL A 120 -8.40 8.51 -2.21
C VAL A 120 -7.27 8.32 -3.21
N GLY A 121 -7.01 7.07 -3.57
CA GLY A 121 -5.96 6.68 -4.47
C GLY A 121 -6.44 5.76 -5.59
N PHE A 122 -5.87 5.93 -6.77
CA PHE A 122 -6.16 5.10 -7.92
C PHE A 122 -4.93 4.30 -8.30
N TYR A 123 -5.08 2.98 -8.33
CA TYR A 123 -4.17 2.13 -9.08
C TYR A 123 -4.61 2.11 -10.54
N TYR A 124 -3.66 2.23 -11.46
CA TYR A 124 -3.90 2.14 -12.89
C TYR A 124 -2.78 1.35 -13.57
N SER A 125 -3.13 0.25 -14.24
CA SER A 125 -2.13 -0.52 -14.96
C SER A 125 -1.69 0.15 -16.27
N LEU A 126 -0.37 0.25 -16.43
CA LEU A 126 0.31 0.61 -17.69
C LEU A 126 0.20 -0.51 -18.72
N LEU A 127 0.07 -1.76 -18.28
CA LEU A 127 -0.20 -2.91 -19.13
C LEU A 127 -1.68 -2.93 -19.51
N ASP A 128 -1.98 -3.43 -20.71
CA ASP A 128 -3.35 -3.64 -21.14
C ASP A 128 -3.44 -4.85 -22.07
N TRP A 129 -3.85 -5.99 -21.52
CA TRP A 129 -4.01 -7.24 -22.26
C TRP A 129 -5.32 -7.33 -23.03
N HIS A 130 -6.06 -6.22 -23.14
CA HIS A 130 -7.29 -6.12 -23.94
C HIS A 130 -7.12 -5.17 -25.12
N HIS A 131 -6.43 -4.04 -24.94
CA HIS A 131 -6.26 -3.03 -26.00
C HIS A 131 -5.52 -3.61 -27.22
N PRO A 132 -6.08 -3.51 -28.44
CA PRO A 132 -5.54 -4.20 -29.62
C PRO A 132 -4.16 -3.71 -30.06
N ASP A 133 -3.80 -2.47 -29.71
CA ASP A 133 -2.49 -1.88 -30.01
C ASP A 133 -1.43 -2.07 -28.91
N TYR A 134 -1.74 -2.79 -27.82
CA TYR A 134 -0.72 -3.15 -26.83
C TYR A 134 0.14 -4.33 -27.36
N PRO A 135 1.48 -4.32 -27.16
CA PRO A 135 2.35 -5.40 -27.63
C PRO A 135 1.96 -6.76 -27.05
N ALA A 136 1.81 -7.75 -27.94
CA ALA A 136 1.32 -9.08 -27.58
C ALA A 136 2.36 -10.17 -27.81
N TYR A 137 2.60 -10.59 -29.06
CA TYR A 137 3.55 -11.66 -29.36
C TYR A 137 4.97 -11.26 -28.99
N GLY A 138 5.68 -12.12 -28.26
CA GLY A 138 7.02 -11.86 -27.74
C GLY A 138 7.06 -10.97 -26.49
N ASP A 139 5.93 -10.42 -26.04
CA ASP A 139 5.86 -9.71 -24.76
C ASP A 139 6.09 -10.66 -23.57
N ARG A 140 6.70 -10.16 -22.49
CA ARG A 140 7.04 -10.98 -21.32
C ARG A 140 5.83 -11.58 -20.62
N HIS A 141 4.70 -10.88 -20.62
CA HIS A 141 3.57 -11.14 -19.74
C HIS A 141 2.23 -11.27 -20.47
N HIS A 142 2.11 -10.76 -21.69
CA HIS A 142 0.85 -10.78 -22.43
C HIS A 142 0.31 -12.22 -22.57
N PRO A 143 -1.02 -12.46 -22.42
CA PRO A 143 -1.62 -13.79 -22.56
C PRO A 143 -1.28 -14.48 -23.89
N MET A 144 -1.21 -13.69 -24.97
CA MET A 144 -0.95 -14.15 -26.33
C MET A 144 0.53 -14.14 -26.74
N ARG A 145 1.46 -14.02 -25.78
CA ARG A 145 2.91 -13.87 -26.03
C ARG A 145 3.58 -14.94 -26.88
N GLU A 146 3.02 -16.15 -26.90
CA GLU A 146 3.53 -17.29 -27.67
C GLU A 146 2.55 -17.75 -28.77
N ASN A 147 1.45 -17.03 -28.99
CA ASN A 147 0.44 -17.41 -29.97
C ASN A 147 0.86 -16.94 -31.37
N GLU A 148 1.24 -17.86 -32.25
CA GLU A 148 1.72 -17.56 -33.61
C GLU A 148 0.73 -16.71 -34.44
N ALA A 149 -0.58 -16.78 -34.15
CA ALA A 149 -1.58 -15.93 -34.82
C ALA A 149 -1.37 -14.42 -34.55
N TRP A 150 -0.63 -14.07 -33.49
CA TRP A 150 -0.32 -12.69 -33.10
C TRP A 150 1.04 -12.20 -33.61
N LYS A 151 1.90 -13.08 -34.11
CA LYS A 151 3.29 -12.75 -34.51
C LYS A 151 3.41 -11.63 -35.54
N ASN A 152 2.50 -11.62 -36.51
CA ASN A 152 2.50 -10.65 -37.61
C ASN A 152 1.40 -9.59 -37.46
N LYS A 153 0.71 -9.53 -36.31
CA LYS A 153 -0.27 -8.48 -36.05
C LYS A 153 0.46 -7.15 -35.88
N LYS A 154 0.15 -6.20 -36.77
CA LYS A 154 0.62 -4.83 -36.64
C LYS A 154 -0.17 -4.13 -35.55
N HIS A 155 0.53 -3.47 -34.65
CA HIS A 155 -0.05 -2.59 -33.64
C HIS A 155 0.56 -1.20 -33.80
N ASP A 156 -0.24 -0.17 -33.53
CA ASP A 156 0.22 1.21 -33.44
C ASP A 156 0.18 1.65 -31.99
N PHE A 157 1.31 1.44 -31.30
CA PHE A 157 1.41 1.71 -29.88
C PHE A 157 1.10 3.17 -29.50
N SER A 158 1.20 4.11 -30.44
CA SER A 158 0.81 5.50 -30.19
C SER A 158 -0.68 5.64 -29.85
N LYS A 159 -1.55 4.80 -30.42
CA LYS A 159 -2.98 4.75 -30.10
C LYS A 159 -3.23 4.25 -28.68
N TYR A 160 -2.46 3.25 -28.24
CA TYR A 160 -2.53 2.82 -26.84
C TYR A 160 -2.09 3.93 -25.88
N LEU A 161 -1.04 4.69 -26.24
CA LEU A 161 -0.60 5.83 -25.43
C LEU A 161 -1.67 6.94 -25.37
N GLU A 162 -2.34 7.25 -26.48
CA GLU A 162 -3.47 8.18 -26.50
C GLU A 162 -4.63 7.71 -25.61
N TYR A 163 -4.97 6.42 -25.70
CA TYR A 163 -5.96 5.77 -24.84
C TYR A 163 -5.57 5.88 -23.36
N MET A 164 -4.34 5.48 -23.01
CA MET A 164 -3.83 5.47 -21.65
C MET A 164 -3.79 6.88 -21.03
N HIS A 165 -3.25 7.87 -21.74
CA HIS A 165 -3.20 9.25 -21.28
C HIS A 165 -4.61 9.86 -21.20
N GLY A 166 -5.50 9.49 -22.12
CA GLY A 166 -6.91 9.85 -22.10
C GLY A 166 -7.63 9.32 -20.85
N GLN A 167 -7.44 8.04 -20.52
CA GLN A 167 -8.05 7.43 -19.33
C GLN A 167 -7.53 8.03 -18.03
N VAL A 168 -6.22 8.27 -17.93
CA VAL A 168 -5.65 8.99 -16.77
C VAL A 168 -6.26 10.39 -16.65
N ARG A 169 -6.47 11.10 -17.77
CA ARG A 169 -7.16 12.39 -17.75
C ARG A 169 -8.59 12.26 -17.24
N GLU A 170 -9.36 11.26 -17.67
CA GLU A 170 -10.72 11.00 -17.16
C GLU A 170 -10.72 10.77 -15.65
N LEU A 171 -9.82 9.91 -15.14
CA LEU A 171 -9.67 9.62 -13.71
C LEU A 171 -9.34 10.89 -12.90
N LEU A 172 -8.49 11.76 -13.42
CA LEU A 172 -8.04 12.96 -12.70
C LEU A 172 -8.97 14.17 -12.87
N THR A 173 -10.04 14.07 -13.67
CA THR A 173 -11.00 15.17 -13.91
C THR A 173 -12.42 14.86 -13.48
N ASN A 174 -12.86 13.59 -13.54
CA ASN A 174 -14.26 13.22 -13.31
C ASN A 174 -14.57 12.82 -11.85
N TYR A 175 -13.55 12.53 -11.03
CA TYR A 175 -13.73 11.93 -9.69
C TYR A 175 -13.35 12.86 -8.53
N GLY A 176 -13.23 14.17 -8.79
CA GLY A 176 -12.84 15.17 -7.79
C GLY A 176 -11.35 15.12 -7.47
N LYS A 177 -10.99 15.44 -6.21
CA LYS A 177 -9.59 15.37 -5.76
C LYS A 177 -9.16 13.92 -5.59
N ILE A 178 -8.01 13.60 -6.19
CA ILE A 178 -7.31 12.31 -6.07
C ILE A 178 -5.96 12.57 -5.42
N ASP A 179 -5.65 11.81 -4.37
CA ASP A 179 -4.46 12.03 -3.54
C ASP A 179 -3.28 11.17 -4.01
N ILE A 180 -3.53 9.98 -4.56
CA ILE A 180 -2.50 9.05 -5.08
C ILE A 180 -2.88 8.56 -6.48
N ILE A 181 -1.93 8.53 -7.41
CA ILE A 181 -1.99 7.66 -8.58
C ILE A 181 -0.84 6.66 -8.54
N TRP A 182 -1.17 5.39 -8.64
CA TRP A 182 -0.27 4.26 -8.45
C TRP A 182 -0.22 3.47 -9.76
N TYR A 183 0.83 3.68 -10.55
CA TYR A 183 1.00 3.06 -11.85
C TYR A 183 1.61 1.67 -11.74
N ASP A 184 1.34 0.78 -12.69
CA ASP A 184 1.87 -0.58 -12.63
C ASP A 184 1.90 -1.31 -13.98
N PHE A 185 3.03 -1.78 -14.49
CA PHE A 185 4.39 -1.39 -14.13
C PHE A 185 5.28 -1.41 -15.36
N SER A 186 6.43 -0.76 -15.25
CA SER A 186 7.47 -0.82 -16.27
C SER A 186 8.32 -2.08 -16.17
N TYR A 187 8.63 -2.70 -17.31
CA TYR A 187 9.53 -3.84 -17.44
C TYR A 187 10.28 -3.79 -18.76
N ASP A 188 11.50 -4.33 -18.81
CA ASP A 188 12.33 -4.42 -20.02
C ASP A 188 12.37 -3.07 -20.79
N ASN A 189 11.94 -3.06 -22.06
CA ASN A 189 11.84 -1.85 -22.88
C ASN A 189 10.52 -1.07 -22.72
N MET A 190 9.54 -1.63 -22.01
CA MET A 190 8.27 -1.00 -21.66
C MET A 190 8.47 -0.14 -20.40
N SER A 191 9.30 0.91 -20.52
CA SER A 191 9.73 1.73 -19.38
C SER A 191 10.02 3.18 -19.80
N GLY A 192 9.82 4.12 -18.88
CA GLY A 192 10.13 5.54 -19.04
C GLY A 192 9.41 6.16 -20.24
N GLU A 193 10.17 6.71 -21.18
CA GLU A 193 9.61 7.42 -22.33
C GLU A 193 8.89 6.53 -23.35
N THR A 194 8.99 5.20 -23.26
CA THR A 194 8.08 4.30 -23.98
C THR A 194 6.63 4.64 -23.64
N TRP A 195 6.34 5.03 -22.40
CA TRP A 195 5.01 5.47 -21.95
C TRP A 195 4.70 6.95 -22.23
N LYS A 196 5.64 7.68 -22.85
CA LYS A 196 5.68 9.15 -22.83
C LYS A 196 5.53 9.68 -21.39
N ALA A 197 6.25 9.07 -20.45
CA ALA A 197 6.07 9.30 -19.01
C ALA A 197 6.26 10.77 -18.62
N THR A 198 7.14 11.52 -19.29
CA THR A 198 7.27 12.97 -19.08
C THR A 198 5.97 13.71 -19.39
N GLU A 199 5.31 13.40 -20.49
CA GLU A 199 4.03 14.02 -20.87
C GLU A 199 2.92 13.63 -19.89
N LEU A 200 2.89 12.34 -19.51
CA LEU A 200 1.91 11.78 -18.58
C LEU A 200 1.97 12.49 -17.22
N VAL A 201 3.17 12.64 -16.65
CA VAL A 201 3.34 13.29 -15.34
C VAL A 201 3.10 14.79 -15.42
N LYS A 202 3.53 15.48 -16.49
CA LYS A 202 3.19 16.89 -16.69
C LYS A 202 1.68 17.12 -16.73
N MET A 203 0.95 16.26 -17.46
CA MET A 203 -0.51 16.29 -17.48
C MET A 203 -1.09 16.04 -16.08
N THR A 204 -0.65 14.97 -15.42
CA THR A 204 -1.08 14.59 -14.07
C THR A 204 -0.96 15.75 -13.09
N ARG A 205 0.21 16.41 -13.03
CA ARG A 205 0.47 17.56 -12.15
C ARG A 205 -0.24 18.84 -12.56
N SER A 206 -0.58 19.00 -13.84
CA SER A 206 -1.38 20.13 -14.31
C SER A 206 -2.84 20.02 -13.87
N LEU A 207 -3.37 18.80 -13.81
CA LEU A 207 -4.75 18.51 -13.41
C LEU A 207 -4.89 18.46 -11.88
N GLN A 208 -3.96 17.80 -11.20
CA GLN A 208 -3.96 17.59 -9.76
C GLN A 208 -2.55 17.90 -9.20
N PRO A 209 -2.22 19.16 -8.87
CA PRO A 209 -0.86 19.54 -8.47
C PRO A 209 -0.33 18.86 -7.21
N ASP A 210 -1.23 18.43 -6.30
CA ASP A 210 -0.88 17.83 -5.00
C ASP A 210 -0.93 16.28 -5.01
N ILE A 211 -1.30 15.65 -6.13
CA ILE A 211 -1.33 14.19 -6.24
C ILE A 211 0.06 13.60 -6.02
N ILE A 212 0.19 12.45 -5.36
CA ILE A 212 1.47 11.73 -5.30
C ILE A 212 1.49 10.55 -6.27
N VAL A 213 2.66 10.24 -6.82
CA VAL A 213 2.89 9.20 -7.83
C VAL A 213 3.92 8.21 -7.30
N ASP A 214 3.73 6.92 -7.51
CA ASP A 214 4.71 5.88 -7.20
C ASP A 214 5.89 5.88 -8.20
N ASN A 215 6.83 4.93 -8.08
CA ASN A 215 8.03 4.87 -8.91
C ASN A 215 8.02 3.81 -10.03
N ARG A 216 6.85 3.31 -10.48
CA ARG A 216 6.76 2.23 -11.48
C ARG A 216 6.63 2.67 -12.93
N LEU A 217 6.68 3.97 -13.23
CA LEU A 217 6.78 4.46 -14.62
C LEU A 217 8.16 4.21 -15.25
N GLY A 218 9.17 3.86 -14.45
CA GLY A 218 10.58 3.77 -14.87
C GLY A 218 11.39 4.96 -14.35
N GLY A 219 12.62 5.11 -14.85
CA GLY A 219 13.58 6.07 -14.30
C GLY A 219 14.21 5.58 -12.99
N ASN A 220 14.84 6.48 -12.24
CA ASN A 220 15.55 6.14 -11.01
C ASN A 220 15.26 7.12 -9.87
N ILE A 221 14.30 6.77 -9.00
CA ILE A 221 13.97 7.57 -7.81
C ILE A 221 15.15 7.73 -6.84
N ARG A 222 16.16 6.85 -6.91
CA ARG A 222 17.37 6.93 -6.08
C ARG A 222 18.43 7.87 -6.64
N SER A 223 18.26 8.38 -7.86
CA SER A 223 19.20 9.37 -8.39
C SER A 223 19.14 10.67 -7.59
N VAL A 224 20.27 11.37 -7.50
CA VAL A 224 20.31 12.75 -6.98
C VAL A 224 19.56 13.75 -7.86
N ASN A 225 19.38 13.44 -9.15
CA ASN A 225 18.59 14.23 -10.10
C ASN A 225 17.57 13.31 -10.80
N PRO A 226 16.55 12.85 -10.07
CA PRO A 226 15.59 11.90 -10.61
C PRO A 226 14.80 12.52 -11.77
N GLU A 227 14.42 11.70 -12.74
CA GLU A 227 13.55 12.14 -13.83
C GLU A 227 12.21 12.62 -13.27
N ILE A 228 11.50 13.49 -14.02
CA ILE A 228 10.19 14.02 -13.57
C ILE A 228 9.17 12.92 -13.26
N TYR A 229 9.33 11.74 -13.89
CA TYR A 229 8.47 10.57 -13.74
C TYR A 229 9.04 9.47 -12.85
N ALA A 230 10.15 9.71 -12.16
CA ALA A 230 10.76 8.71 -11.28
C ALA A 230 9.93 8.40 -10.03
N GLY A 231 8.90 9.20 -9.73
CA GLY A 231 7.99 9.01 -8.61
C GLY A 231 8.26 9.92 -7.42
N ASP A 232 7.30 9.97 -6.51
CA ASP A 232 7.37 10.65 -5.21
C ASP A 232 7.76 9.72 -4.06
N PHE A 233 7.42 8.44 -4.20
CA PHE A 233 7.74 7.42 -3.21
C PHE A 233 8.13 6.10 -3.89
N ALA A 234 8.97 5.32 -3.22
CA ALA A 234 9.36 3.99 -3.66
C ALA A 234 8.33 2.93 -3.20
N CYS A 235 8.10 1.89 -3.99
CA CYS A 235 7.10 0.86 -3.67
C CYS A 235 7.68 -0.58 -3.58
N PRO A 236 8.50 -0.92 -2.56
CA PRO A 236 8.89 -2.30 -2.33
C PRO A 236 7.65 -3.21 -2.21
N GLU A 237 7.72 -4.41 -2.79
CA GLU A 237 6.56 -5.30 -2.92
C GLU A 237 6.82 -6.63 -2.22
N GLN A 238 5.86 -7.08 -1.40
CA GLN A 238 5.89 -8.37 -0.67
C GLN A 238 7.10 -8.56 0.26
N ILE A 239 7.88 -7.51 0.49
CA ILE A 239 9.00 -7.47 1.41
C ILE A 239 9.08 -6.10 2.09
N ILE A 240 9.47 -6.10 3.36
CA ILE A 240 9.87 -4.89 4.06
C ILE A 240 11.38 -4.74 3.90
N PRO A 241 11.89 -3.64 3.34
CA PRO A 241 13.31 -3.50 3.06
C PRO A 241 14.13 -3.63 4.34
N PRO A 242 15.34 -4.22 4.31
CA PRO A 242 16.17 -4.40 5.51
C PRO A 242 16.41 -3.10 6.28
N GLU A 243 16.60 -2.00 5.55
CA GLU A 243 16.76 -0.63 6.05
C GLU A 243 15.77 0.31 5.35
N GLY A 244 15.67 1.55 5.82
CA GLY A 244 14.89 2.58 5.13
C GLY A 244 15.45 2.86 3.73
N VAL A 245 14.58 3.21 2.79
CA VAL A 245 15.01 3.51 1.41
C VAL A 245 15.70 4.87 1.36
N VAL A 246 16.89 4.91 0.75
CA VAL A 246 17.67 6.14 0.57
C VAL A 246 18.07 6.34 -0.89
N ASN A 247 18.35 7.59 -1.27
CA ASN A 247 18.93 7.94 -2.57
C ASN A 247 20.46 7.72 -2.58
N GLU A 248 21.10 7.99 -3.71
CA GLU A 248 22.56 7.89 -3.91
C GLU A 248 23.37 8.80 -2.98
N ALA A 249 22.76 9.85 -2.42
CA ALA A 249 23.36 10.73 -1.42
C ALA A 249 23.12 10.27 0.03
N GLY A 250 22.41 9.16 0.23
CA GLY A 250 22.06 8.65 1.57
C GLY A 250 20.88 9.37 2.22
N GLU A 251 20.13 10.17 1.48
CA GLU A 251 18.96 10.89 1.98
C GLU A 251 17.72 9.99 1.94
N PRO A 252 16.86 9.99 2.98
CA PRO A 252 15.64 9.19 2.99
C PRO A 252 14.69 9.53 1.84
N ILE A 253 14.21 8.49 1.16
CA ILE A 253 13.14 8.58 0.16
C ILE A 253 11.85 8.07 0.82
N PRO A 254 10.72 8.78 0.74
CA PRO A 254 9.43 8.23 1.13
C PRO A 254 9.18 6.89 0.43
N TRP A 255 8.69 5.90 1.16
CA TRP A 255 8.48 4.58 0.58
C TRP A 255 7.30 3.87 1.24
N GLU A 256 6.73 2.93 0.51
CA GLU A 256 5.54 2.17 0.91
C GLU A 256 5.70 0.71 0.55
N ALA A 257 5.69 -0.17 1.56
CA ALA A 257 5.59 -1.60 1.30
C ALA A 257 4.14 -1.94 0.96
N CYS A 258 3.90 -2.47 -0.23
CA CYS A 258 2.62 -3.07 -0.60
C CYS A 258 2.66 -4.57 -0.24
N ILE A 259 1.72 -5.01 0.60
CA ILE A 259 1.71 -6.36 1.21
C ILE A 259 0.32 -6.99 1.09
N THR A 260 0.25 -8.25 0.66
CA THR A 260 -0.98 -9.05 0.64
C THR A 260 -1.31 -9.63 2.02
N MET A 261 -2.59 -9.76 2.36
CA MET A 261 -2.99 -10.45 3.60
C MET A 261 -2.80 -11.97 3.50
N ASN A 262 -3.12 -12.57 2.35
CA ASN A 262 -2.78 -13.96 2.01
C ASN A 262 -1.66 -13.97 0.95
N ASN A 263 -1.65 -14.87 -0.02
CA ASN A 263 -0.63 -14.96 -1.07
C ASN A 263 -1.06 -14.35 -2.42
N HIS A 264 -2.21 -13.65 -2.48
CA HIS A 264 -2.74 -13.07 -3.72
C HIS A 264 -3.17 -11.62 -3.56
N TRP A 265 -3.11 -10.85 -4.65
CA TRP A 265 -3.66 -9.50 -4.72
C TRP A 265 -5.16 -9.56 -5.00
N GLY A 266 -5.55 -10.14 -6.14
CA GLY A 266 -6.94 -10.42 -6.48
C GLY A 266 -7.48 -11.64 -5.72
N TYR A 267 -8.81 -11.73 -5.61
CA TYR A 267 -9.45 -12.80 -4.82
C TYR A 267 -9.03 -14.18 -5.31
N ALA A 268 -8.60 -15.03 -4.38
CA ALA A 268 -8.22 -16.42 -4.63
C ALA A 268 -9.01 -17.33 -3.68
N ALA A 269 -10.02 -18.04 -4.20
CA ALA A 269 -10.99 -18.76 -3.38
C ALA A 269 -10.37 -19.88 -2.53
N ALA A 270 -9.33 -20.52 -3.06
CA ALA A 270 -8.62 -21.61 -2.39
C ALA A 270 -7.51 -21.13 -1.43
N ASP A 271 -7.10 -19.86 -1.50
CA ASP A 271 -6.02 -19.33 -0.67
C ASP A 271 -6.54 -18.87 0.69
N LYS A 272 -6.32 -19.74 1.68
CA LYS A 272 -6.68 -19.51 3.08
C LYS A 272 -5.46 -19.29 3.98
N ASP A 273 -4.27 -19.10 3.39
CA ASP A 273 -3.03 -18.88 4.12
C ASP A 273 -2.85 -17.39 4.48
N PHE A 274 -3.69 -16.92 5.40
CA PHE A 274 -3.68 -15.54 5.85
C PHE A 274 -2.58 -15.29 6.88
N LYS A 275 -1.84 -14.20 6.67
CA LYS A 275 -0.95 -13.62 7.69
C LYS A 275 -1.78 -13.25 8.93
N SER A 276 -1.27 -13.59 10.09
CA SER A 276 -1.91 -13.27 11.37
C SER A 276 -1.93 -11.76 11.65
N PRO A 277 -2.86 -11.27 12.49
CA PRO A 277 -2.84 -9.88 12.96
C PRO A 277 -1.49 -9.50 13.58
N LYS A 278 -0.85 -10.43 14.31
CA LYS A 278 0.48 -10.25 14.89
C LYS A 278 1.55 -9.93 13.84
N GLN A 279 1.57 -10.66 12.73
CA GLN A 279 2.53 -10.41 11.64
C GLN A 279 2.28 -9.04 10.99
N LEU A 280 1.02 -8.68 10.76
CA LEU A 280 0.66 -7.44 10.07
C LEU A 280 0.87 -6.18 10.93
N ILE A 281 0.56 -6.24 12.23
CA ILE A 281 0.88 -5.16 13.17
C ILE A 281 2.40 -4.96 13.25
N ARG A 282 3.16 -6.06 13.41
CA ARG A 282 4.64 -5.97 13.45
C ARG A 282 5.22 -5.50 12.12
N ALA A 283 4.62 -5.84 10.99
CA ALA A 283 4.99 -5.31 9.68
C ALA A 283 4.77 -3.80 9.58
N LEU A 284 3.64 -3.29 10.07
CA LEU A 284 3.36 -1.86 10.11
C LEU A 284 4.41 -1.12 10.97
N VAL A 285 4.65 -1.60 12.19
CA VAL A 285 5.68 -1.06 13.09
C VAL A 285 7.06 -1.09 12.44
N GLU A 286 7.39 -2.19 11.74
CA GLU A 286 8.67 -2.30 11.04
C GLU A 286 8.82 -1.26 9.93
N CYS A 287 7.78 -1.03 9.14
CA CYS A 287 7.79 0.00 8.11
C CYS A 287 8.02 1.39 8.71
N VAL A 288 7.24 1.75 9.73
CA VAL A 288 7.37 3.07 10.40
C VAL A 288 8.74 3.24 11.05
N SER A 289 9.28 2.19 11.69
CA SER A 289 10.62 2.23 12.30
C SER A 289 11.75 2.51 11.30
N LYS A 290 11.48 2.31 10.00
CA LYS A 290 12.38 2.53 8.87
C LYS A 290 11.93 3.69 7.98
N GLY A 291 11.01 4.53 8.48
CA GLY A 291 10.50 5.73 7.80
C GLY A 291 9.52 5.47 6.64
N GLY A 292 8.99 4.25 6.53
CA GLY A 292 8.07 3.84 5.47
C GLY A 292 6.62 3.74 5.88
N ASN A 293 5.79 3.53 4.86
CA ASN A 293 4.37 3.23 4.96
C ASN A 293 4.10 1.75 4.69
N LEU A 294 2.94 1.27 5.14
CA LEU A 294 2.39 -0.04 4.78
C LEU A 294 1.07 0.16 4.04
N LEU A 295 0.98 -0.39 2.83
CA LEU A 295 -0.24 -0.50 2.04
C LEU A 295 -0.69 -1.96 2.04
N LEU A 296 -1.71 -2.27 2.84
CA LEU A 296 -2.17 -3.65 3.08
C LEU A 296 -3.35 -3.98 2.18
N ASN A 297 -3.22 -5.05 1.39
CA ASN A 297 -4.21 -5.43 0.38
C ASN A 297 -5.38 -6.25 0.94
N VAL A 298 -6.58 -5.90 0.50
CA VAL A 298 -7.77 -6.75 0.54
C VAL A 298 -8.20 -7.12 -0.89
N ALA A 299 -8.84 -8.28 -1.00
CA ALA A 299 -9.21 -8.88 -2.27
C ALA A 299 -10.71 -9.21 -2.28
N PRO A 300 -11.60 -8.25 -2.59
CA PRO A 300 -13.03 -8.51 -2.59
C PRO A 300 -13.41 -9.63 -3.56
N ASN A 301 -14.40 -10.44 -3.18
CA ASN A 301 -14.90 -11.53 -4.01
C ASN A 301 -15.75 -11.00 -5.20
N ALA A 302 -16.20 -11.87 -6.10
CA ALA A 302 -17.02 -11.49 -7.25
C ALA A 302 -18.36 -10.82 -6.88
N LYS A 303 -18.86 -11.01 -5.65
CA LYS A 303 -20.08 -10.36 -5.17
C LYS A 303 -19.84 -8.94 -4.64
N GLY A 304 -18.58 -8.53 -4.48
CA GLY A 304 -18.21 -7.23 -3.92
C GLY A 304 -18.04 -7.23 -2.40
N GLU A 305 -17.75 -8.38 -1.78
CA GLU A 305 -17.54 -8.49 -0.34
C GLU A 305 -16.05 -8.69 -0.05
N ILE A 306 -15.51 -7.95 0.93
CA ILE A 306 -14.20 -8.27 1.51
C ILE A 306 -14.32 -9.61 2.25
N PRO A 307 -13.41 -10.59 2.04
CA PRO A 307 -13.46 -11.88 2.72
C PRO A 307 -13.51 -11.74 4.24
N GLN A 308 -14.29 -12.58 4.93
CA GLN A 308 -14.47 -12.48 6.38
C GLN A 308 -13.14 -12.61 7.14
N GLU A 309 -12.22 -13.45 6.67
CA GLU A 309 -10.88 -13.58 7.25
C GLU A 309 -10.11 -12.25 7.21
N SER A 310 -10.21 -11.50 6.10
CA SER A 310 -9.64 -10.15 5.99
C SER A 310 -10.33 -9.18 6.96
N VAL A 311 -11.66 -9.24 7.09
CA VAL A 311 -12.42 -8.40 8.03
C VAL A 311 -11.96 -8.63 9.46
N ASP A 312 -11.90 -9.88 9.92
CA ASP A 312 -11.54 -10.22 11.30
C ASP A 312 -10.11 -9.76 11.65
N ILE A 313 -9.17 -9.93 10.71
CA ILE A 313 -7.79 -9.47 10.87
C ILE A 313 -7.72 -7.94 10.95
N LEU A 314 -8.43 -7.23 10.07
CA LEU A 314 -8.46 -5.77 10.07
C LEU A 314 -9.11 -5.19 11.34
N LEU A 315 -10.14 -5.86 11.88
CA LEU A 315 -10.74 -5.50 13.16
C LEU A 315 -9.74 -5.66 14.32
N CYS A 316 -8.97 -6.76 14.35
CA CYS A 316 -7.93 -6.97 15.35
C CYS A 316 -6.81 -5.91 15.25
N ILE A 317 -6.39 -5.55 14.03
CA ILE A 317 -5.46 -4.44 13.80
C ILE A 317 -6.06 -3.13 14.33
N GLY A 318 -7.33 -2.86 14.04
CA GLY A 318 -8.04 -1.68 14.51
C GLY A 318 -8.10 -1.55 16.03
N GLU A 319 -8.34 -2.66 16.73
CA GLU A 319 -8.31 -2.69 18.20
C GLU A 319 -6.93 -2.32 18.76
N TRP A 320 -5.85 -2.84 18.18
CA TRP A 320 -4.49 -2.47 18.57
C TRP A 320 -4.18 -1.00 18.22
N MET A 321 -4.55 -0.55 17.02
CA MET A 321 -4.36 0.83 16.56
C MET A 321 -5.11 1.84 17.44
N SER A 322 -6.29 1.49 17.96
CA SER A 322 -7.06 2.36 18.85
C SER A 322 -6.34 2.69 20.16
N LYS A 323 -5.44 1.80 20.61
CA LYS A 323 -4.67 1.92 21.85
C LYS A 323 -3.26 2.44 21.60
N ASN A 324 -2.67 2.13 20.45
CA ASN A 324 -1.25 2.33 20.20
C ASN A 324 -0.96 3.22 18.97
N GLY A 325 -1.97 3.78 18.32
CA GLY A 325 -1.84 4.52 17.06
C GLY A 325 -0.91 5.73 17.11
N ASP A 326 -0.71 6.33 18.29
CA ASP A 326 0.23 7.44 18.51
C ASP A 326 1.70 7.06 18.24
N SER A 327 2.03 5.76 18.30
CA SER A 327 3.35 5.22 17.94
C SER A 327 3.52 4.95 16.44
N ILE A 328 2.46 5.15 15.65
CA ILE A 328 2.43 4.94 14.21
C ILE A 328 2.27 6.28 13.50
N TYR A 329 1.18 6.99 13.76
CA TYR A 329 0.87 8.22 13.06
C TYR A 329 1.86 9.33 13.43
N ASN A 330 2.29 10.08 12.42
CA ASN A 330 3.31 11.13 12.55
C ASN A 330 4.67 10.65 13.09
N CYS A 331 4.88 9.34 13.22
CA CYS A 331 6.15 8.79 13.67
C CYS A 331 7.08 8.53 12.47
N ASP A 332 8.38 8.49 12.73
CA ASP A 332 9.42 8.13 11.78
C ASP A 332 10.50 7.27 12.47
N ASN A 333 11.55 6.92 11.73
CA ASN A 333 12.76 6.28 12.23
C ASN A 333 13.35 7.08 13.40
N ALA A 334 13.61 6.38 14.51
CA ALA A 334 14.11 6.99 15.73
C ALA A 334 15.58 7.46 15.67
N GLY A 335 16.33 7.07 14.63
CA GLY A 335 17.77 7.33 14.53
C GLY A 335 18.61 6.52 15.52
N LEU A 336 18.05 5.41 16.02
CA LEU A 336 18.67 4.50 16.97
C LEU A 336 18.83 3.11 16.36
N PRO A 337 19.88 2.34 16.70
CA PRO A 337 19.99 0.95 16.30
C PRO A 337 18.78 0.13 16.75
N LYS A 338 18.36 -0.84 15.94
CA LYS A 338 17.29 -1.77 16.31
C LYS A 338 17.68 -2.51 17.62
N PRO A 339 16.83 -2.47 18.67
CA PRO A 339 17.10 -3.21 19.89
C PRO A 339 16.84 -4.71 19.71
N GLU A 340 17.36 -5.51 20.65
CA GLU A 340 17.18 -6.97 20.64
C GLU A 340 15.72 -7.38 20.85
N TRP A 341 15.01 -6.67 21.73
CA TRP A 341 13.65 -6.99 22.16
C TRP A 341 12.56 -6.44 21.24
N GLY A 342 12.89 -5.66 20.20
CA GLY A 342 11.87 -5.07 19.35
C GLY A 342 12.33 -3.94 18.44
N ARG A 343 11.58 -2.82 18.42
CA ARG A 343 11.77 -1.69 17.51
C ARG A 343 11.49 -0.34 18.18
N TYR A 344 11.92 0.72 17.52
CA TYR A 344 11.61 2.10 17.91
C TYR A 344 10.90 2.85 16.79
N THR A 345 9.96 3.71 17.18
CA THR A 345 9.44 4.79 16.33
C THR A 345 9.52 6.10 17.12
N ARG A 346 9.50 7.24 16.44
CA ARG A 346 9.69 8.54 17.09
C ARG A 346 8.80 9.62 16.50
N ASN A 347 8.20 10.43 17.36
CA ASN A 347 7.52 11.67 17.02
C ASN A 347 7.99 12.80 17.93
N GLY A 348 8.83 13.70 17.42
CA GLY A 348 9.40 14.80 18.20
C GLY A 348 10.23 14.30 19.39
N ASN A 349 9.83 14.68 20.61
CA ASN A 349 10.47 14.23 21.86
C ASN A 349 9.85 12.94 22.44
N LYS A 350 8.86 12.34 21.78
CA LYS A 350 8.32 11.04 22.16
C LYS A 350 9.02 9.94 21.39
N LEU A 351 9.66 9.04 22.13
CA LEU A 351 10.23 7.80 21.61
C LEU A 351 9.33 6.64 22.04
N TYR A 352 8.87 5.83 21.09
CA TYR A 352 8.05 4.66 21.36
C TYR A 352 8.89 3.40 21.26
N ALA A 353 8.96 2.65 22.36
CA ALA A 353 9.61 1.35 22.43
C ALA A 353 8.55 0.26 22.20
N HIS A 354 8.62 -0.38 21.04
CA HIS A 354 7.76 -1.50 20.67
C HIS A 354 8.38 -2.80 21.19
N ILE A 355 7.90 -3.29 22.33
CA ILE A 355 8.40 -4.51 22.98
C ILE A 355 7.76 -5.72 22.31
N LEU A 356 8.49 -6.31 21.36
CA LEU A 356 8.02 -7.47 20.60
C LEU A 356 8.38 -8.78 21.30
N GLU A 357 9.49 -8.79 22.05
CA GLU A 357 9.98 -9.96 22.77
C GLU A 357 10.24 -9.58 24.23
N ARG A 358 9.54 -10.25 25.15
CA ARG A 358 9.61 -9.97 26.61
C ARG A 358 11.00 -10.18 27.19
N GLY A 359 11.75 -11.17 26.68
CA GLY A 359 12.98 -11.65 27.30
C GLY A 359 12.76 -12.17 28.73
N ILE A 360 13.82 -12.16 29.54
CA ILE A 360 13.79 -12.54 30.95
C ILE A 360 14.33 -11.37 31.78
N GLY A 361 13.62 -11.01 32.86
CA GLY A 361 14.05 -9.94 33.76
C GLY A 361 13.76 -8.53 33.20
N PRO A 362 14.57 -7.52 33.56
CA PRO A 362 14.41 -6.14 33.06
C PRO A 362 14.88 -6.01 31.60
N ILE A 363 14.24 -5.13 30.84
CA ILE A 363 14.53 -4.92 29.41
C ILE A 363 15.52 -3.77 29.25
N ALA A 364 16.68 -4.02 28.67
CA ALA A 364 17.74 -3.02 28.51
C ALA A 364 17.56 -2.17 27.24
N LEU A 365 17.59 -0.86 27.40
CA LEU A 365 17.55 0.14 26.34
C LEU A 365 18.96 0.72 26.19
N GLN A 366 19.76 0.11 25.33
CA GLN A 366 21.13 0.54 25.09
C GLN A 366 21.20 1.76 24.16
N GLY A 367 22.20 2.61 24.37
CA GLY A 367 22.53 3.71 23.46
C GLY A 367 21.59 4.92 23.50
N LEU A 368 20.59 4.93 24.39
CA LEU A 368 19.73 6.08 24.61
C LEU A 368 20.51 7.16 25.38
N LYS A 369 21.12 8.09 24.65
CA LYS A 369 21.89 9.21 25.23
C LYS A 369 21.02 10.29 25.87
N ALA A 370 19.75 10.37 25.47
CA ALA A 370 18.79 11.32 26.01
C ALA A 370 18.29 10.86 27.38
N LYS A 371 18.09 11.81 28.28
CA LYS A 371 17.42 11.54 29.54
C LYS A 371 15.94 11.29 29.28
N VAL A 372 15.40 10.26 29.93
CA VAL A 372 13.98 9.93 29.90
C VAL A 372 13.32 10.52 31.13
N LYS A 373 12.36 11.41 30.91
CA LYS A 373 11.62 12.10 31.96
C LYS A 373 10.46 11.26 32.48
N LYS A 374 9.79 10.52 31.59
CA LYS A 374 8.66 9.64 31.91
C LYS A 374 8.60 8.45 30.98
N ALA A 375 8.11 7.33 31.51
CA ALA A 375 7.76 6.16 30.74
C ALA A 375 6.31 5.74 31.03
N ARG A 376 5.54 5.45 29.99
CA ARG A 376 4.12 5.07 30.09
C ARG A 376 3.81 3.91 29.17
N LEU A 377 2.98 2.96 29.62
CA LEU A 377 2.34 2.03 28.69
C LEU A 377 1.40 2.84 27.81
N LEU A 378 1.60 2.80 26.50
CA LEU A 378 0.84 3.65 25.58
C LEU A 378 -0.66 3.30 25.61
N ALA A 379 -0.97 2.01 25.73
CA ALA A 379 -2.32 1.48 25.64
C ALA A 379 -3.28 1.95 26.75
N ASP A 380 -2.77 2.23 27.96
CA ASP A 380 -3.60 2.60 29.11
C ASP A 380 -3.07 3.82 29.91
N GLY A 381 -1.90 4.34 29.54
CA GLY A 381 -1.27 5.48 30.21
C GLY A 381 -0.68 5.17 31.59
N SER A 382 -0.60 3.90 31.99
CA SER A 382 -0.01 3.51 33.27
C SER A 382 1.49 3.74 33.29
N GLU A 383 2.03 3.98 34.49
CA GLU A 383 3.46 4.22 34.68
C GLU A 383 4.28 2.94 34.49
N VAL A 384 5.37 3.06 33.73
CA VAL A 384 6.38 2.01 33.58
C VAL A 384 7.58 2.37 34.43
N ASN A 385 7.98 1.46 35.33
CA ASN A 385 9.16 1.65 36.16
C ASN A 385 10.43 1.56 35.29
N ILE A 386 11.20 2.65 35.28
CA ILE A 386 12.48 2.76 34.58
C ILE A 386 13.70 2.91 35.50
N ASP A 387 13.51 2.69 36.80
CA ASP A 387 14.60 2.67 37.76
C ASP A 387 15.53 1.51 37.45
N LYS A 388 16.83 1.75 37.58
CA LYS A 388 17.83 0.69 37.40
C LYS A 388 17.68 -0.32 38.54
N PRO A 389 17.35 -1.59 38.23
CA PRO A 389 17.20 -2.60 39.27
C PRO A 389 18.56 -3.02 39.82
N TRP A 390 18.60 -3.48 41.07
CA TRP A 390 19.83 -3.87 41.78
C TRP A 390 20.66 -4.93 41.04
N ASN A 391 20.02 -5.83 40.30
CA ASN A 391 20.67 -6.88 39.52
C ASN A 391 21.24 -6.39 38.17
N ALA A 392 21.12 -5.09 37.88
CA ALA A 392 21.59 -4.47 36.65
C ALA A 392 22.59 -3.32 36.86
N GLU A 393 23.09 -3.12 38.08
CA GLU A 393 24.01 -2.02 38.43
C GLU A 393 25.28 -1.97 37.58
N HIS A 394 25.77 -3.13 37.13
CA HIS A 394 27.01 -3.24 36.34
C HIS A 394 26.85 -2.82 34.86
N TYR A 395 25.63 -2.59 34.37
CA TYR A 395 25.35 -2.29 32.96
C TYR A 395 25.39 -0.80 32.62
N GLY A 396 26.37 -0.06 33.16
CA GLY A 396 26.71 1.31 32.78
C GLY A 396 25.50 2.24 32.67
N ASP A 397 25.40 3.00 31.58
CA ASP A 397 24.34 3.99 31.35
C ASP A 397 23.07 3.43 30.69
N ALA A 398 22.90 2.11 30.65
CA ALA A 398 21.68 1.53 30.09
C ALA A 398 20.45 1.90 30.93
N LEU A 399 19.38 2.32 30.23
CA LEU A 399 18.05 2.45 30.82
C LEU A 399 17.40 1.07 30.85
N PHE A 400 16.59 0.79 31.88
CA PHE A 400 15.89 -0.47 32.00
C PHE A 400 14.38 -0.24 32.05
N ILE A 401 13.60 -1.08 31.37
CA ILE A 401 12.15 -1.14 31.53
C ILE A 401 11.82 -2.37 32.38
N ASN A 402 11.11 -2.16 33.48
CA ASN A 402 10.78 -3.21 34.44
C ASN A 402 9.30 -3.61 34.34
N PHE A 403 9.05 -4.85 33.94
CA PHE A 403 7.72 -5.45 34.00
C PHE A 403 7.62 -6.42 35.18
N PRO A 404 6.58 -6.31 36.04
CA PRO A 404 6.39 -7.21 37.18
C PRO A 404 5.88 -8.60 36.77
N THR A 405 5.50 -8.78 35.50
CA THR A 405 4.93 -10.02 34.94
C THR A 405 5.91 -10.74 34.02
N SER A 406 5.74 -12.06 33.93
CA SER A 406 6.48 -12.93 33.00
C SER A 406 6.00 -12.81 31.55
N LYS A 407 4.78 -12.31 31.34
CA LYS A 407 4.18 -12.03 30.03
C LYS A 407 4.07 -10.54 29.80
N LEU A 408 4.01 -10.16 28.53
CA LEU A 408 3.70 -8.77 28.16
C LEU A 408 2.19 -8.51 28.31
N PRO A 409 1.78 -7.27 28.61
CA PRO A 409 0.36 -6.89 28.59
C PRO A 409 -0.31 -7.17 27.24
N ASP A 410 0.43 -6.96 26.14
CA ASP A 410 0.04 -7.31 24.78
C ASP A 410 1.17 -8.13 24.12
N GLU A 411 0.86 -9.39 23.78
CA GLU A 411 1.80 -10.36 23.17
C GLU A 411 2.00 -10.15 21.65
N ILE A 412 1.18 -9.30 21.03
CA ILE A 412 1.41 -8.83 19.66
C ILE A 412 2.53 -7.79 19.68
N ASP A 413 2.31 -6.70 20.41
CA ASP A 413 3.24 -5.60 20.59
C ASP A 413 2.82 -4.74 21.79
N THR A 414 3.63 -4.74 22.84
CA THR A 414 3.47 -3.83 23.99
C THR A 414 4.28 -2.57 23.75
N VAL A 415 3.62 -1.43 23.68
CA VAL A 415 4.26 -0.16 23.39
C VAL A 415 4.48 0.66 24.66
N VAL A 416 5.72 1.09 24.89
CA VAL A 416 6.08 2.03 25.96
C VAL A 416 6.44 3.38 25.34
N GLU A 417 5.70 4.43 25.69
CA GLU A 417 6.06 5.81 25.38
C GLU A 417 7.13 6.30 26.36
N LEU A 418 8.21 6.86 25.82
CA LEU A 418 9.29 7.52 26.56
C LEU A 418 9.31 9.00 26.20
N GLU A 419 9.02 9.87 27.18
CA GLU A 419 9.14 11.34 27.04
C GLU A 419 10.61 11.71 27.24
N LEU A 420 11.28 12.12 26.16
CA LEU A 420 12.67 12.59 26.19
C LEU A 420 12.73 14.06 26.63
N GLU A 421 13.81 14.42 27.34
CA GLU A 421 14.12 15.81 27.75
C GLU A 421 14.34 16.77 26.58
#